data_AF-A0A6N9DZI9-F1
#
_entry.id   AF-A0A6N9DZI9-F1
#
_cell.length_a   1.000
_cell.length_b   1.000
_cell.length_c   1.000
_cell.angle_alpha   90.00
_cell.angle_beta   90.00
_cell.angle_gamma   90.00
#
_symmetry.space_group_name_H-M   'P 1'
#
loop_
_entity.id
_entity.type
_entity.pdbx_description
1 polymer ?
#
loop_
_entity_poly.entity_id
_entity_poly.type
_entity_poly.pdbx_seq_one_letter_code
_entity_poly.pdbx_strand_id
1 'polypeptide(L)' 'MAALKFEDALARLETIVTELEKGDLPLNDSLKMFEEGIKLSKTCLKMLDDAERKVEIMVQDKDGKKRLEAYSIEEEPS' A
#
# COMPACT_ATOMS: atom_id res chain seq x y z
N MET A 1 21.55 -4.83 1.23
CA MET A 1 20.71 -3.61 1.19
C MET A 1 19.50 -3.89 2.06
N ALA A 2 19.22 -3.05 3.06
CA ALA A 2 18.04 -3.25 3.91
C ALA A 2 16.79 -3.02 3.07
N ALA A 3 15.90 -4.00 2.99
CA ALA A 3 14.58 -3.81 2.41
C ALA A 3 13.81 -2.84 3.31
N LEU A 4 13.13 -1.85 2.70
CA LEU A 4 12.21 -0.97 3.41
C LEU A 4 11.11 -1.83 4.05
N LYS A 5 10.79 -1.61 5.33
CA LYS A 5 9.67 -2.31 5.99
C LYS A 5 8.35 -1.61 5.69
N PHE A 6 7.25 -2.35 5.80
CA PHE A 6 5.92 -1.83 5.52
C PHE A 6 5.58 -0.68 6.49
N GLU A 7 5.87 -0.86 7.77
CA GLU A 7 5.62 0.10 8.84
C GLU A 7 6.41 1.39 8.62
N ASP A 8 7.66 1.29 8.16
CA ASP A 8 8.50 2.44 7.86
C ASP A 8 7.96 3.22 6.63
N ALA A 9 7.52 2.50 5.59
CA ALA A 9 6.93 3.09 4.40
C ALA A 9 5.60 3.81 4.70
N LEU A 10 4.76 3.18 5.52
CA LEU A 10 3.47 3.73 5.95
C LEU A 10 3.66 4.97 6.81
N ALA A 11 4.52 4.91 7.83
CA ALA A 11 4.80 6.06 8.70
C ALA A 11 5.33 7.27 7.91
N ARG A 12 6.18 7.02 6.90
CA ARG A 12 6.66 8.09 6.01
C ARG A 12 5.53 8.67 5.16
N LEU A 13 4.64 7.82 4.64
CA LEU A 13 3.48 8.27 3.86
C LEU A 13 2.53 9.14 4.70
N GLU A 14 2.23 8.74 5.94
CA GLU A 14 1.41 9.52 6.88
C GLU A 14 2.03 10.88 7.17
N THR A 15 3.36 10.92 7.36
CA THR A 15 4.10 12.18 7.52
C THR A 15 3.94 13.07 6.30
N ILE A 16 4.08 12.52 5.09
CA ILE A 16 3.92 13.28 3.84
C ILE A 16 2.51 13.86 3.73
N VAL A 17 1.48 13.06 4.00
CA VAL A 17 0.08 13.52 3.99
C VAL A 17 -0.09 14.68 4.97
N THR A 18 0.38 14.50 6.20
CA THR A 18 0.30 15.54 7.24
C THR A 18 0.96 16.85 6.80
N GLU A 19 2.16 16.80 6.22
CA GLU A 19 2.85 18.01 5.76
C GLU A 19 2.17 18.68 4.54
N LEU A 20 1.61 17.88 3.62
CA LEU A 20 0.85 18.41 2.49
C LEU A 20 -0.46 19.06 2.94
N GLU A 21 -1.14 18.51 3.94
CA GLU A 21 -2.39 19.04 4.50
C GLU A 21 -2.21 20.37 5.24
N LYS A 22 -1.04 20.61 5.84
CA LYS A 22 -0.73 21.91 6.46
C LYS A 22 -0.77 23.04 5.43
N GLY A 23 -0.27 22.78 4.22
CA GLY A 23 -0.26 23.76 3.12
C GLY A 23 0.84 24.82 3.22
N ASP A 24 1.80 24.65 4.14
CA ASP A 24 2.87 25.63 4.43
C ASP A 24 4.04 25.54 3.44
N LEU A 25 4.03 24.53 2.58
CA LEU A 25 5.14 24.18 1.70
C LEU A 25 5.11 24.97 0.39
N PRO A 26 6.28 25.44 -0.10
CA PRO A 26 6.40 25.97 -1.45
C PRO A 26 5.97 24.92 -2.49
N LEU A 27 5.34 25.36 -3.58
CA LEU A 27 4.82 24.49 -4.64
C LEU A 27 5.80 23.39 -5.09
N ASN A 28 7.06 23.75 -5.31
CA ASN A 28 8.09 22.80 -5.76
C ASN A 28 8.34 21.69 -4.73
N ASP A 29 8.25 21.99 -3.44
CA ASP A 29 8.46 21.00 -2.39
C ASP A 29 7.20 20.16 -2.17
N SER A 30 6.01 20.77 -2.26
CA SER A 30 4.74 20.05 -2.28
C SER A 30 4.69 19.01 -3.41
N LEU A 31 5.17 19.36 -4.61
CA LEU A 31 5.25 18.44 -5.74
C LEU A 31 6.21 17.26 -5.47
N LYS A 32 7.39 17.51 -4.89
CA LYS A 32 8.32 16.44 -4.52
C LYS A 32 7.72 15.50 -3.47
N MET A 33 7.07 16.06 -2.45
CA MET A 33 6.42 15.28 -1.40
C MET A 33 5.25 14.46 -1.95
N PHE A 34 4.47 15.03 -2.86
CA PHE A 34 3.42 14.29 -3.57
C PHE A 34 3.99 13.12 -4.37
N GLU A 35 5.05 13.35 -5.17
CA GLU A 35 5.70 12.27 -5.92
C GLU A 35 6.25 11.15 -5.01
N GLU A 36 6.84 11.53 -3.87
CA GLU A 36 7.31 10.57 -2.86
C GLU A 36 6.14 9.78 -2.28
N GLY A 37 5.03 10.46 -1.92
CA GLY A 37 3.82 9.84 -1.40
C GLY A 37 3.22 8.82 -2.36
N ILE A 38 3.15 9.14 -3.65
CA ILE A 38 2.67 8.21 -4.68
C ILE A 38 3.57 6.97 -4.78
N LYS A 39 4.89 7.13 -4.68
CA LYS A 39 5.83 5.99 -4.70
C LYS A 39 5.63 5.10 -3.48
N LEU A 40 5.54 5.70 -2.29
CA LEU A 40 5.33 4.96 -1.03
C LEU A 40 4.00 4.23 -1.02
N SER A 41 2.91 4.87 -1.45
CA SER A 41 1.59 4.23 -1.59
C SER A 41 1.66 2.97 -2.46
N LYS A 42 2.30 3.05 -3.64
CA LYS A 42 2.51 1.90 -4.52
C LYS A 42 3.36 0.80 -3.86
N THR A 43 4.39 1.20 -3.11
CA THR A 43 5.22 0.25 -2.35
C THR A 43 4.42 -0.48 -1.29
N CYS A 44 3.62 0.23 -0.49
CA CYS A 44 2.76 -0.37 0.53
C CYS A 44 1.77 -1.37 -0.07
N LEU A 45 1.08 -0.98 -1.15
CA LEU A 45 0.15 -1.87 -1.86
C LEU A 45 0.83 -3.14 -2.36
N LYS A 46 2.03 -3.02 -2.93
CA LYS A 46 2.79 -4.19 -3.38
C LYS A 46 3.17 -5.11 -2.23
N MET A 47 3.59 -4.57 -1.09
CA MET A 47 3.96 -5.38 0.08
C MET A 47 2.75 -6.13 0.65
N LEU A 48 1.56 -5.51 0.64
CA LEU A 48 0.32 -6.16 1.05
C LEU A 48 -0.08 -7.28 0.08
N ASP A 49 -0.03 -7.04 -1.22
CA ASP A 49 -0.31 -8.04 -2.26
C ASP A 49 0.67 -9.23 -2.20
N ASP A 50 1.96 -8.97 -1.93
CA ASP A 50 2.95 -10.02 -1.71
C ASP A 50 2.64 -10.84 -0.43
N ALA A 51 2.19 -10.18 0.63
CA ALA A 51 1.83 -10.84 1.89
C ALA A 51 0.56 -11.70 1.73
N GLU A 52 -0.46 -11.17 1.05
CA GLU A 52 -1.72 -11.86 0.75
C GLU A 52 -1.45 -13.14 -0.05
N ARG A 53 -0.72 -13.04 -1.17
CA ARG A 53 -0.34 -14.21 -1.97
C ARG A 53 0.42 -15.27 -1.18
N LYS A 54 1.30 -14.84 -0.26
CA LYS A 54 2.02 -15.78 0.62
C LYS A 54 1.06 -16.51 1.56
N VAL A 55 0.08 -15.81 2.14
CA VAL A 55 -0.95 -16.42 2.98
C VAL A 55 -1.79 -17.40 2.18
N GLU A 56 -2.20 -17.05 0.97
CA GLU A 56 -2.95 -17.93 0.09
C GLU A 56 -2.23 -19.25 -0.18
N ILE A 57 -0.93 -19.20 -0.55
CA ILE A 57 -0.14 -20.42 -0.79
C ILE A 57 -0.09 -21.28 0.48
N MET A 58 0.12 -20.68 1.65
CA MET A 58 0.17 -21.41 2.92
C MET A 58 -1.16 -22.07 3.31
N VAL A 59 -2.29 -21.44 2.96
CA VAL A 59 -3.64 -22.01 3.17
C VAL A 59 -3.92 -23.10 2.14
N GLN A 60 -3.57 -22.88 0.87
CA GLN A 60 -3.72 -23.86 -0.21
C GLN A 60 -2.93 -25.15 0.05
N ASP A 61 -1.70 -25.04 0.56
CA ASP A 61 -0.87 -26.19 0.94
C ASP A 61 -1.47 -27.02 2.07
N LYS A 62 -2.28 -26.40 2.95
CA LYS A 62 -2.94 -27.08 4.07
C LYS A 62 -4.25 -27.78 3.69
N ASP A 63 -4.99 -27.25 2.71
CA ASP A 63 -6.34 -27.73 2.36
C ASP A 63 -6.46 -28.38 0.97
N GLY A 64 -5.42 -28.34 0.12
CA GLY A 64 -5.34 -29.09 -1.14
C GLY A 64 -6.45 -28.81 -2.17
N LYS A 65 -7.32 -27.81 -1.93
CA LYS A 65 -8.47 -27.48 -2.78
C LYS A 65 -8.45 -26.01 -3.17
N LYS A 66 -8.21 -25.75 -4.45
CA LYS A 66 -8.44 -24.46 -5.09
C LYS A 66 -9.91 -24.06 -4.96
N ARG A 67 -10.17 -22.82 -4.55
CA ARG A 67 -11.21 -21.96 -5.13
C ARG A 67 -10.84 -20.51 -4.83
N LEU A 68 -10.57 -19.78 -5.91
CA LEU A 68 -10.67 -18.33 -5.90
C LEU A 68 -12.16 -18.00 -6.07
N GLU A 69 -12.70 -17.19 -5.17
CA GLU A 69 -13.57 -16.13 -5.65
C GLU A 69 -12.72 -14.88 -5.57
N ALA A 70 -12.48 -14.25 -6.73
CA ALA A 70 -11.94 -12.91 -6.74
C ALA A 70 -12.84 -12.07 -5.82
N TYR A 71 -12.27 -11.38 -4.84
CA TYR A 71 -13.02 -10.39 -4.07
C TYR A 71 -13.33 -9.23 -5.01
N SER A 72 -14.38 -9.40 -5.81
CA SER A 72 -15.04 -8.31 -6.50
C SER A 72 -15.65 -7.45 -5.40
N ILE A 73 -15.05 -6.29 -5.16
CA ILE A 73 -15.75 -5.20 -4.48
C ILE A 73 -16.92 -4.89 -5.41
N GLU A 74 -18.10 -5.44 -5.11
CA GLU A 74 -19.34 -4.98 -5.71
C GLU A 74 -19.45 -3.51 -5.32
N GLU A 75 -19.27 -2.61 -6.30
CA GLU A 75 -19.70 -1.22 -6.14
C GLU A 75 -21.19 -1.27 -5.80
N GLU A 76 -21.56 -1.01 -4.54
CA GLU A 76 -22.96 -0.81 -4.17
C GLU A 76 -23.52 0.33 -5.02
N PRO A 77 -24.56 0.10 -5.85
CA PRO A 77 -25.26 1.18 -6.49
C PRO A 77 -26.22 1.80 -5.47
N SER A 78 -25.93 3.02 -5.03
CA SER A 78 -26.92 3.91 -4.42
C SER A 78 -26.70 5.33 -4.94
#